data_AF-Q95L31-F1
#
_entry.id   AF-Q95L31-F1
#
_cell.length_a   1.000
_cell.length_b   1.000
_cell.length_c   1.000
_cell.angle_alpha   90.00
_cell.angle_beta   90.00
_cell.angle_gamma   90.00
#
_symmetry.space_group_name_H-M   'P 1'
#
loop_
_entity.id
_entity.type
_entity.pdbx_description
1 polymer ?
#
loop_
_entity_poly.entity_id
_entity_poly.type
_entity_poly.pdbx_seq_one_letter_code
_entity_poly.pdbx_strand_id
1 'polypeptide(L)' 'RNTEAVGPCLIIWAACGILATLGALCFAELGTMITKSGGEYPYLMEAFGPIPAYLFSWTSLFVIKPSSFAIICL' A
#
# COMPACT_ATOMS: atom_id res chain seq x y z
N ARG A 1 6.21 -26.53 -25.21
CA ARG A 1 7.35 -25.97 -24.44
C ARG A 1 6.98 -24.55 -24.03
N ASN A 2 6.13 -24.39 -23.01
CA ASN A 2 5.66 -23.09 -22.48
C ASN A 2 5.59 -23.08 -20.93
N THR A 3 6.05 -24.14 -20.27
CA THR A 3 5.84 -24.36 -18.83
C THR A 3 7.02 -23.89 -17.97
N GLU A 4 8.08 -23.35 -18.59
CA GLU A 4 9.35 -23.03 -17.92
C GLU A 4 9.20 -21.91 -16.87
N ALA A 5 8.15 -21.08 -16.96
CA ALA A 5 7.91 -19.97 -16.04
C ALA A 5 6.86 -20.24 -14.94
N VAL A 6 6.13 -21.36 -14.96
CA VAL A 6 5.01 -21.58 -14.02
C VAL A 6 5.50 -21.71 -12.57
N GLY A 7 6.60 -22.44 -12.36
CA GLY A 7 7.25 -22.59 -11.05
C GLY A 7 7.66 -21.25 -10.41
N PRO A 8 8.49 -20.43 -11.07
CA PRO A 8 8.88 -19.12 -10.52
C PRO A 8 7.69 -18.16 -10.34
N CYS A 9 6.67 -18.20 -11.21
CA CYS A 9 5.46 -17.39 -11.03
C CYS A 9 4.72 -17.70 -9.72
N LEU A 10 4.59 -18.98 -9.36
CA LEU A 10 3.96 -19.40 -8.11
C LEU A 10 4.76 -18.98 -6.88
N ILE A 11 6.09 -19.04 -6.96
CA ILE A 11 7.00 -18.59 -5.88
C ILE A 11 6.84 -17.09 -5.65
N ILE A 12 6.79 -16.28 -6.72
CA ILE A 12 6.60 -14.82 -6.62
C ILE A 12 5.25 -14.49 -5.98
N TRP A 13 4.18 -15.19 -6.37
CA TRP A 13 2.85 -15.02 -5.78
C TRP A 13 2.85 -15.34 -4.28
N ALA A 14 3.46 -16.46 -3.89
CA ALA A 14 3.58 -16.84 -2.49
C ALA A 14 4.41 -15.82 -1.69
N ALA A 15 5.54 -15.36 -2.24
CA ALA A 15 6.39 -14.34 -1.62
C ALA A 15 5.65 -13.00 -1.46
N CYS A 16 4.90 -12.57 -2.47
CA CYS A 16 4.05 -11.38 -2.40
C CYS A 16 3.01 -11.51 -1.27
N GLY A 17 2.36 -12.66 -1.15
CA GLY A 17 1.41 -12.93 -0.07
C GLY A 17 2.04 -12.80 1.32
N ILE A 18 3.25 -13.34 1.52
CA ILE A 18 3.99 -13.24 2.79
C ILE A 18 4.40 -11.78 3.07
N LEU A 19 4.87 -11.05 2.07
CA LEU A 19 5.21 -9.64 2.23
C LEU A 19 3.98 -8.79 2.59
N ALA A 20 2.84 -9.07 1.96
CA ALA A 20 1.59 -8.39 2.23
C ALA A 20 1.07 -8.63 3.66
N THR A 21 1.18 -9.86 4.18
CA THR A 21 0.78 -10.15 5.57
C THR A 21 1.68 -9.44 6.56
N LEU A 22 3.01 -9.49 6.38
CA LEU A 22 3.95 -8.77 7.25
C LEU A 22 3.70 -7.25 7.23
N GLY A 23 3.44 -6.68 6.05
CA GLY A 23 3.06 -5.28 5.91
C GLY A 23 1.77 -4.95 6.65
N ALA A 24 0.74 -5.79 6.52
CA ALA A 24 -0.54 -5.60 7.20
C ALA A 24 -0.41 -5.64 8.73
N LEU A 25 0.46 -6.50 9.28
CA LEU A 25 0.73 -6.50 10.73
C LEU A 25 1.36 -5.18 11.19
N CYS A 26 2.36 -4.66 10.47
CA CYS A 26 2.98 -3.37 10.79
C CYS A 26 1.95 -2.21 10.74
N PHE A 27 1.09 -2.20 9.71
CA PHE A 27 0.00 -1.24 9.63
C PHE A 27 -1.04 -1.41 10.74
N ALA A 28 -1.31 -2.64 11.18
CA ALA A 28 -2.20 -2.89 12.31
C ALA A 28 -1.61 -2.34 13.63
N GLU A 29 -0.32 -2.52 13.88
CA GLU A 29 0.37 -1.92 15.03
C GLU A 29 0.28 -0.40 14.99
N LEU A 30 0.60 0.22 13.84
CA LEU A 30 0.48 1.66 13.63
C LEU A 30 -0.96 2.17 13.84
N GLY A 31 -1.95 1.42 13.37
CA GLY A 31 -3.37 1.73 13.54
C GLY A 31 -3.85 1.66 14.98
N THR A 32 -3.25 0.79 15.81
CA THR A 32 -3.54 0.76 17.25
C THR A 32 -2.80 1.85 18.04
N MET A 33 -1.60 2.24 17.59
CA MET A 33 -0.79 3.27 18.25
C MET A 33 -1.33 4.68 17.97
N ILE A 34 -1.76 4.96 16.74
CA ILE A 34 -2.22 6.29 16.31
C ILE A 34 -3.70 6.18 15.90
N THR A 35 -4.58 6.39 16.87
CA THR A 35 -6.04 6.36 16.69
C THR A 35 -6.59 7.71 16.19
N LYS A 36 -5.94 8.30 15.19
CA LYS A 36 -6.42 9.52 14.52
C LYS A 36 -7.12 9.18 13.20
N SER A 37 -8.23 9.86 12.93
CA SER A 37 -8.96 9.70 11.67
C SER A 37 -8.14 10.29 10.52
N GLY A 38 -7.98 9.55 9.41
CA GLY A 38 -7.19 9.99 8.25
C GLY A 38 -6.39 8.91 7.52
N GLY A 39 -6.44 7.65 7.97
CA GLY A 39 -5.74 6.54 7.32
C GLY A 39 -4.23 6.65 7.50
N GLU A 40 -3.48 6.62 6.40
CA GLU A 40 -2.01 6.66 6.41
C GLU A 40 -1.40 8.07 6.52
N TYR A 41 -2.20 9.12 6.26
CA TYR A 41 -1.79 10.51 6.44
C TYR A 41 -1.33 10.86 7.88
N PRO A 42 -2.09 10.52 8.96
CA PRO A 42 -1.64 10.79 10.32
C PRO A 42 -0.34 10.06 10.68
N TYR A 43 -0.06 8.89 10.11
CA TYR A 43 1.21 8.17 10.34
C TYR A 43 2.41 8.96 9.80
N LEU A 44 2.27 9.48 8.57
CA LEU A 44 3.29 10.31 7.93
C LEU A 44 3.46 11.68 8.63
N MET A 45 2.36 12.24 9.12
CA MET A 45 2.38 13.53 9.83
C MET A 45 3.09 13.43 11.18
N GLU A 46 2.87 12.34 11.92
CA GLU A 46 3.51 12.11 13.23
C GLU A 46 5.00 11.74 13.09
N ALA A 47 5.38 11.00 12.05
CA ALA A 47 6.76 10.53 11.84
C ALA A 47 7.67 11.53 11.11
N PHE A 48 7.17 12.20 10.07
CA PHE A 48 8.00 13.01 9.16
C PHE A 48 7.56 14.48 9.04
N GLY A 49 6.46 14.88 9.67
CA GLY A 49 5.96 16.25 9.67
C GLY A 49 5.06 16.61 8.46
N PRO A 50 4.79 17.91 8.26
CA PRO A 50 3.69 18.36 7.40
C PRO A 50 3.95 18.29 5.89
N ILE A 51 5.19 18.51 5.44
CA ILE A 51 5.57 18.52 4.02
C ILE A 51 5.37 17.13 3.36
N PRO A 52 5.94 16.03 3.91
CA PRO A 52 5.76 14.70 3.33
C PRO A 52 4.32 14.19 3.45
N ALA A 53 3.60 14.54 4.53
CA ALA A 53 2.20 14.21 4.68
C ALA A 53 1.34 14.87 3.58
N TYR A 54 1.60 16.14 3.24
CA TYR A 54 0.91 16.83 2.16
C TYR A 54 1.17 16.20 0.79
N LEU A 55 2.43 15.89 0.48
CA LEU A 55 2.80 15.24 -0.78
C LEU A 55 2.09 13.90 -0.95
N PHE A 56 2.01 13.10 0.12
CA PHE A 56 1.29 11.83 0.11
C PHE A 56 -0.20 12.00 -0.22
N SER A 57 -0.88 12.96 0.44
CA SER A 57 -2.28 13.27 0.15
C SER A 57 -2.48 13.76 -1.29
N TRP A 58 -1.56 14.58 -1.80
CA TRP A 58 -1.59 15.05 -3.18
C TRP A 58 -1.49 13.89 -4.18
N THR A 59 -0.47 13.03 -4.04
CA THR A 59 -0.29 11.89 -4.95
C THR A 59 -1.43 10.90 -4.86
N SER A 60 -1.98 10.70 -3.66
CA SER A 60 -3.13 9.82 -3.46
C SER A 60 -4.36 10.30 -4.22
N LEU A 61 -4.62 11.61 -4.23
CA LEU A 61 -5.77 12.19 -4.93
C LEU A 61 -5.57 12.22 -6.46
N PHE A 62 -4.38 12.61 -6.93
CA PHE A 62 -4.13 12.80 -8.36
C PHE A 62 -3.73 11.54 -9.11
N VAL A 63 -3.11 10.56 -8.44
CA VAL A 63 -2.57 9.37 -9.10
C VAL A 63 -3.36 8.13 -8.72
N ILE A 64 -3.47 7.85 -7.42
CA ILE A 64 -4.00 6.56 -6.95
C ILE A 64 -5.49 6.43 -7.26
N LYS A 65 -6.30 7.41 -6.83
CA LYS A 65 -7.77 7.38 -7.01
C LYS A 65 -8.21 7.29 -8.48
N PRO A 66 -7.72 8.12 -9.42
CA PRO A 66 -8.12 7.99 -10.82
C PRO A 66 -7.62 6.70 -11.47
N SER A 67 -6.44 6.20 -11.08
CA SER A 67 -5.92 4.92 -11.60
C SER A 67 -6.82 3.75 -11.19
N SER A 68 -7.25 3.69 -9.93
CA SER A 68 -8.21 2.68 -9.47
C SER A 68 -9.52 2.75 -10.25
N PHE A 69 -10.05 3.96 -10.48
CA PHE A 69 -11.28 4.13 -11.24
C PHE A 69 -11.13 3.67 -12.69
N ALA A 70 -9.99 3.98 -13.33
CA ALA A 70 -9.71 3.54 -14.69
C ALA A 70 -9.66 2.01 -14.83
N ILE A 71 -9.09 1.30 -13.83
CA ILE A 71 -9.04 -0.17 -13.83
C ILE A 71 -10.43 -0.78 -13.67
N ILE A 72 -11.30 -0.20 -12.84
CA ILE A 72 -12.66 -0.71 -12.61
C ILE A 72 -13.55 -0.50 -13.84
N CYS A 73 -13.33 0.57 -14.61
CA CYS A 73 -14.07 0.86 -15.83
C CYS A 73 -13.66 0.01 -17.05
N LEU A 74 -12.58 -0.77 -16.95
CA LEU A 74 -12.01 -1.56 -18.04
C LEU A 74 -12.53 -3.00 -18.00
#